data_AF-A0A120K1H6-F1
#
_entry.id   AF-A0A120K1H6-F1
#
_cell.length_a   1.000
_cell.length_b   1.000
_cell.length_c   1.000
_cell.angle_alpha   90.00
_cell.angle_beta   90.00
_cell.angle_gamma   90.00
#
_symmetry.space_group_name_H-M   'P 1'
#
loop_
_entity.id
_entity.type
_entity.pdbx_description
1 polymer ?
#
loop_
_entity_poly.entity_id
_entity_poly.type
_entity_poly.pdbx_seq_one_letter_code
_entity_poly.pdbx_strand_id
1 'polypeptide(L)'
;MSTVINAFSLVVTSWGLCKSINLELDPSLAKAGPKQFLTNIGAGITIINNVLAILNNWSLLPTEGLEYFSREILFPLALQTETVIAGVYWPLRLFWIHLIMHNIKDGKSPIPLPVDLSIHLVPILTLLIEYYGVRKTPFQVSAYVVWILTFIISILYNFWLKTIIDVENGQVYPYPFLSIPEPQVTFVFVGITTIGCLSFLAYKYSHPGRRTPSLKQQKLQ
;
A
#
# COMPACT_ATOMS: atom_id res chain seq x y z
N MET A 1 -10.25 16.36 -4.55
CA MET A 1 -9.42 15.79 -3.47
C MET A 1 -8.98 16.93 -2.54
N SER A 2 -8.36 16.71 -1.38
CA SER A 2 -7.82 17.80 -0.54
C SER A 2 -6.33 18.03 -0.78
N THR A 3 -5.94 19.19 -1.33
CA THR A 3 -4.52 19.49 -1.59
C THR A 3 -3.70 19.50 -0.30
N VAL A 4 -4.26 19.97 0.81
CA VAL A 4 -3.56 20.04 2.10
C VAL A 4 -3.25 18.64 2.63
N ILE A 5 -4.21 17.72 2.59
CA ILE A 5 -4.02 16.34 3.07
C ILE A 5 -2.99 15.62 2.19
N ASN A 6 -3.12 15.72 0.87
CA ASN A 6 -2.19 15.07 -0.06
C ASN A 6 -0.77 15.66 0.05
N ALA A 7 -0.62 16.98 0.25
CA ALA A 7 0.69 17.61 0.44
C ALA A 7 1.34 17.20 1.76
N PHE A 8 0.58 17.16 2.86
CA PHE A 8 1.07 16.65 4.15
C PHE A 8 1.51 15.19 4.04
N SER A 9 0.66 14.34 3.47
CA SER A 9 0.96 12.92 3.24
C SER A 9 2.20 12.75 2.37
N LEU A 10 2.33 13.52 1.28
CA LEU A 10 3.49 13.51 0.40
C LEU A 10 4.78 13.82 1.18
N VAL A 11 4.83 14.93 1.91
CA VAL A 11 6.04 15.35 2.64
C VAL A 11 6.44 14.32 3.69
N VAL A 12 5.50 13.90 4.54
CA VAL A 12 5.80 12.99 5.66
C VAL A 12 6.15 11.59 5.15
N THR A 13 5.39 11.06 4.19
CA THR A 13 5.66 9.73 3.62
C THR A 13 6.97 9.72 2.84
N SER A 14 7.28 10.76 2.05
CA SER A 14 8.57 10.87 1.36
C SER A 14 9.75 10.99 2.32
N TRP A 15 9.61 11.76 3.40
CA TRP A 15 10.64 11.82 4.45
C TRP A 15 10.85 10.45 5.11
N GLY A 16 9.77 9.77 5.49
CA GLY A 16 9.80 8.44 6.08
C GLY A 16 10.45 7.41 5.14
N LEU A 17 10.05 7.40 3.87
CA LEU A 17 10.61 6.51 2.85
C LEU A 17 12.10 6.79 2.61
N CYS A 18 12.49 8.06 2.51
CA CYS A 18 13.90 8.44 2.38
C CYS A 18 14.72 7.95 3.58
N LYS A 19 14.19 8.05 4.79
CA LYS A 19 14.87 7.50 5.97
C LYS A 19 14.90 5.97 5.97
N SER A 20 13.80 5.30 5.58
CA SER A 20 13.72 3.84 5.59
C SER A 20 14.67 3.18 4.59
N ILE A 21 14.83 3.73 3.38
CA ILE A 21 15.72 3.17 2.35
C ILE A 21 17.21 3.35 2.69
N ASN A 22 17.53 4.29 3.59
CA ASN A 22 18.89 4.56 4.05
C ASN A 22 19.21 3.90 5.40
N LEU A 23 18.29 3.09 5.95
CA LEU A 23 18.59 2.26 7.12
C LEU A 23 19.57 1.16 6.72
N GLU A 24 20.54 0.91 7.59
CA GLU A 24 21.43 -0.24 7.46
C GLU A 24 20.60 -1.53 7.61
N LEU A 25 20.63 -2.35 6.56
CA LEU A 25 19.95 -3.63 6.55
C LEU A 25 20.85 -4.71 7.13
N ASP A 26 20.22 -5.73 7.70
CA ASP A 26 20.92 -6.96 8.06
C ASP A 26 21.71 -7.52 6.86
N PRO A 27 22.91 -8.10 7.05
CA PRO A 27 23.68 -8.67 5.96
C PRO A 27 22.90 -9.65 5.07
N SER A 28 21.97 -10.43 5.66
CA SER A 28 21.12 -11.36 4.91
C SER A 28 20.06 -10.67 4.02
N LEU A 29 19.78 -9.39 4.27
CA LEU A 29 18.81 -8.56 3.53
C LEU A 29 19.50 -7.56 2.58
N ALA A 30 20.75 -7.18 2.87
CA ALA A 30 21.44 -6.06 2.23
C ALA A 30 21.56 -6.18 0.70
N LYS A 31 21.86 -7.38 0.17
CA LYS A 31 22.05 -7.61 -1.28
C LYS A 31 20.76 -7.41 -2.10
N ALA A 32 19.60 -7.79 -1.56
CA ALA A 32 18.30 -7.53 -2.19
C ALA A 32 17.89 -6.05 -2.04
N GLY A 33 18.36 -5.41 -0.97
CA GLY A 33 18.23 -3.98 -0.73
C GLY A 33 16.83 -3.56 -0.30
N PRO A 34 16.58 -2.25 -0.15
CA PRO A 34 15.32 -1.73 0.40
C PRO A 34 14.09 -1.93 -0.50
N LYS A 35 14.28 -2.28 -1.77
CA LYS A 35 13.20 -2.53 -2.76
C LYS A 35 12.44 -3.85 -2.54
N GLN A 36 12.91 -4.69 -1.64
CA GLN A 36 12.22 -5.94 -1.28
C GLN A 36 11.04 -5.72 -0.33
N PHE A 37 11.02 -4.62 0.42
CA PHE A 37 9.99 -4.36 1.43
C PHE A 37 8.71 -3.84 0.78
N LEU A 38 7.60 -4.58 0.94
CA LEU A 38 6.29 -4.15 0.44
C LEU A 38 5.89 -2.78 0.97
N THR A 39 6.25 -2.43 2.21
CA THR A 39 6.00 -1.10 2.77
C THR A 39 6.63 0.01 1.92
N ASN A 40 7.87 -0.15 1.47
CA ASN A 40 8.53 0.86 0.65
C ASN A 40 7.85 1.01 -0.72
N ILE A 41 7.37 -0.11 -1.29
CA ILE A 41 6.59 -0.11 -2.54
C ILE A 41 5.25 0.60 -2.34
N GLY A 42 4.53 0.28 -1.25
CA GLY A 42 3.26 0.92 -0.87
C GLY A 42 3.42 2.44 -0.69
N ALA A 43 4.41 2.85 0.11
CA ALA A 43 4.73 4.26 0.32
C ALA A 43 5.05 4.97 -1.02
N GLY A 44 5.76 4.32 -1.94
CA GLY A 44 5.99 4.83 -3.29
C GLY A 44 4.70 5.03 -4.10
N ILE A 45 3.78 4.06 -4.07
CA ILE A 45 2.46 4.17 -4.70
C ILE A 45 1.67 5.34 -4.09
N THR A 46 1.69 5.49 -2.76
CA THR A 46 1.02 6.59 -2.05
C THR A 46 1.61 7.95 -2.43
N ILE A 47 2.93 8.06 -2.54
CA ILE A 47 3.62 9.28 -3.01
C ILE A 47 3.16 9.65 -4.43
N ILE A 48 3.16 8.69 -5.36
CA ILE A 48 2.68 8.92 -6.74
C ILE A 48 1.20 9.34 -6.73
N ASN A 49 0.37 8.68 -5.91
CA ASN A 49 -1.04 9.06 -5.75
C ASN A 49 -1.19 10.50 -5.26
N ASN A 50 -0.45 10.90 -4.23
CA ASN A 50 -0.51 12.26 -3.69
C ASN A 50 -0.09 13.31 -4.73
N VAL A 51 0.97 13.04 -5.51
CA VAL A 51 1.39 13.92 -6.61
C VAL A 51 0.26 14.06 -7.64
N LEU A 52 -0.30 12.95 -8.14
CA LEU A 52 -1.40 13.02 -9.11
C LEU A 52 -2.65 13.69 -8.55
N ALA A 53 -2.97 13.48 -7.27
CA ALA A 53 -4.11 14.12 -6.61
C ALA A 53 -3.93 15.64 -6.51
N ILE A 54 -2.73 16.13 -6.20
CA ILE A 54 -2.40 17.56 -6.17
C ILE A 54 -2.50 18.15 -7.58
N LEU A 55 -1.90 17.50 -8.58
CA LEU A 55 -1.98 17.93 -9.98
C LEU A 55 -3.43 17.97 -10.48
N ASN A 56 -4.24 16.98 -10.13
CA ASN A 56 -5.66 16.94 -10.47
C ASN A 56 -6.43 18.12 -9.86
N ASN A 57 -6.21 18.39 -8.57
CA ASN A 57 -6.85 19.51 -7.87
C ASN A 57 -6.48 20.88 -8.44
N TRP A 58 -5.29 21.02 -9.04
CA TRP A 58 -4.85 22.25 -9.69
C TRP A 58 -5.18 22.28 -11.19
N SER A 59 -5.98 21.32 -11.68
CA SER A 59 -6.35 21.20 -13.10
C SER A 59 -5.14 21.12 -14.04
N LEU A 60 -4.03 20.54 -13.56
CA LEU A 60 -2.80 20.35 -14.32
C LEU A 60 -2.73 18.99 -15.02
N LEU A 61 -3.70 18.10 -14.80
CA LEU A 61 -3.80 16.85 -15.54
C LEU A 61 -4.40 17.11 -16.94
N PRO A 62 -3.72 16.69 -18.02
CA PRO A 62 -4.09 17.09 -19.37
C PRO A 62 -5.32 16.36 -19.94
N THR A 63 -5.79 15.29 -19.29
CA THR A 63 -6.89 14.46 -19.83
C THR A 63 -7.83 13.94 -18.73
N GLU A 64 -9.12 13.83 -19.07
CA GLU A 64 -10.13 13.18 -18.23
C GLU A 64 -9.74 11.72 -17.90
N GLY A 65 -9.01 11.06 -18.80
CA GLY A 65 -8.50 9.70 -18.59
C GLY A 65 -7.50 9.61 -17.45
N LEU A 66 -6.60 10.59 -17.31
CA LEU A 66 -5.64 10.65 -16.20
C LEU A 66 -6.31 11.01 -14.88
N GLU A 67 -7.31 11.90 -14.91
CA GLU A 67 -8.14 12.17 -13.74
C GLU A 67 -8.86 10.89 -13.28
N TYR A 68 -9.51 10.18 -14.21
CA TYR A 68 -10.16 8.91 -13.92
C TYR A 68 -9.16 7.89 -13.36
N PHE A 69 -8.01 7.72 -14.00
CA PHE A 69 -6.97 6.80 -13.54
C PHE A 69 -6.50 7.13 -12.11
N SER A 70 -6.18 8.39 -11.83
CA SER A 70 -5.79 8.82 -10.48
C SER A 70 -6.90 8.54 -9.46
N ARG A 71 -8.14 8.92 -9.79
CA ARG A 71 -9.29 8.86 -8.88
C ARG A 71 -9.81 7.46 -8.62
N GLU A 72 -9.85 6.62 -9.65
CA GLU A 72 -10.60 5.35 -9.69
C GLU A 72 -9.72 4.11 -9.83
N ILE A 73 -8.43 4.26 -10.14
CA ILE A 73 -7.50 3.12 -10.21
C ILE A 73 -6.41 3.27 -9.17
N LEU A 74 -5.63 4.35 -9.26
CA LEU A 74 -4.45 4.53 -8.41
C LEU A 74 -4.83 4.77 -6.96
N PHE A 75 -5.83 5.62 -6.68
CA PHE A 75 -6.23 5.90 -5.30
C PHE A 75 -6.80 4.65 -4.58
N PRO A 76 -7.75 3.88 -5.15
CA PRO A 76 -8.17 2.61 -4.55
C PRO A 76 -7.01 1.65 -4.31
N LEU A 77 -6.08 1.56 -5.25
CA LEU A 77 -4.92 0.69 -5.13
C LEU A 77 -4.02 1.14 -3.97
N ALA A 78 -3.69 2.43 -3.89
CA ALA A 78 -2.91 3.00 -2.79
C ALA A 78 -3.60 2.72 -1.44
N LEU A 79 -4.89 3.06 -1.31
CA LEU A 79 -5.65 2.85 -0.09
C LEU A 79 -5.66 1.37 0.33
N GLN A 80 -5.91 0.47 -0.61
CA GLN A 80 -5.95 -0.96 -0.33
C GLN A 80 -4.57 -1.52 0.04
N THR A 81 -3.52 -1.15 -0.67
CA THR A 81 -2.15 -1.57 -0.37
C THR A 81 -1.73 -1.10 1.03
N GLU A 82 -1.97 0.16 1.37
CA GLU A 82 -1.66 0.71 2.69
C GLU A 82 -2.52 0.08 3.80
N THR A 83 -3.76 -0.30 3.50
CA THR A 83 -4.63 -1.03 4.43
C THR A 83 -4.05 -2.39 4.78
N VAL A 84 -3.59 -3.13 3.75
CA VAL A 84 -2.95 -4.43 3.94
C VAL A 84 -1.65 -4.27 4.73
N ILE A 85 -0.80 -3.31 4.33
CA ILE A 85 0.46 -3.04 5.02
C ILE A 85 0.21 -2.72 6.48
N ALA A 86 -0.62 -1.73 6.80
CA ALA A 86 -0.89 -1.32 8.18
C ALA A 86 -1.58 -2.43 8.98
N GLY A 87 -2.56 -3.11 8.38
CA GLY A 87 -3.35 -4.16 9.01
C GLY A 87 -2.57 -5.43 9.33
N VAL A 88 -1.55 -5.76 8.53
CA VAL A 88 -0.64 -6.87 8.83
C VAL A 88 0.50 -6.41 9.75
N TYR A 89 1.10 -5.26 9.44
CA TYR A 89 2.28 -4.76 10.13
C TYR A 89 2.03 -4.43 11.61
N TRP A 90 1.02 -3.64 11.94
CA TRP A 90 0.85 -3.16 13.32
C TRP A 90 0.53 -4.29 14.31
N PRO A 91 -0.39 -5.23 14.04
CA PRO A 91 -0.60 -6.37 14.93
C PRO A 91 0.67 -7.19 15.12
N LEU A 92 1.40 -7.49 14.04
CA LEU A 92 2.66 -8.24 14.13
C LEU A 92 3.72 -7.46 14.89
N ARG A 93 3.84 -6.15 14.67
CA ARG A 93 4.80 -5.31 15.39
C ARG A 93 4.52 -5.26 16.89
N LEU A 94 3.25 -5.19 17.29
CA LEU A 94 2.86 -5.09 18.69
C LEU A 94 2.94 -6.42 19.43
N PHE A 95 2.62 -7.54 18.78
CA PHE A 95 2.47 -8.83 19.44
C PHE A 95 3.48 -9.91 19.00
N TRP A 96 4.00 -9.84 17.77
CA TRP A 96 4.85 -10.88 17.16
C TRP A 96 5.96 -10.32 16.26
N ILE A 97 6.76 -9.38 16.79
CA ILE A 97 7.73 -8.63 15.97
C ILE A 97 8.76 -9.53 15.27
N HIS A 98 9.07 -10.69 15.86
CA HIS A 98 9.97 -11.70 15.29
C HIS A 98 9.44 -12.33 13.99
N LEU A 99 8.16 -12.15 13.64
CA LEU A 99 7.60 -12.62 12.37
C LEU A 99 7.84 -11.64 11.21
N ILE A 100 8.15 -10.38 11.50
CA ILE A 100 8.28 -9.29 10.50
C ILE A 100 9.69 -8.72 10.36
N MET A 101 10.61 -9.10 11.25
CA MET A 101 11.96 -8.53 11.30
C MET A 101 12.95 -9.60 11.76
N HIS A 102 14.09 -9.67 11.07
CA HIS A 102 15.20 -10.56 11.41
C HIS A 102 16.09 -9.95 12.50
N ASN A 103 16.75 -10.82 13.28
CA ASN A 103 17.83 -10.45 14.21
C ASN A 103 17.49 -9.35 15.22
N ILE A 104 16.24 -9.30 15.67
CA ILE A 104 15.83 -8.37 16.73
C ILE A 104 16.50 -8.75 18.06
N LYS A 105 17.36 -7.86 18.54
CA LYS A 105 17.89 -7.92 19.92
C LYS A 105 16.87 -7.29 20.87
N ASP A 106 16.58 -7.96 21.98
CA ASP A 106 15.71 -7.49 23.08
C ASP A 106 14.26 -7.14 22.68
N GLY A 107 13.76 -7.68 21.56
CA GLY A 107 12.39 -7.43 21.10
C GLY A 107 12.15 -6.01 20.55
N LYS A 108 13.19 -5.19 20.36
CA LYS A 108 13.05 -3.80 19.91
C LYS A 108 13.25 -3.66 18.40
N SER A 109 12.33 -2.97 17.74
CA SER A 109 12.48 -2.64 16.32
C SER A 109 13.73 -1.78 16.08
N PRO A 110 14.54 -2.07 15.05
CA PRO A 110 15.64 -1.20 14.64
C PRO A 110 15.13 0.07 13.92
N ILE A 111 13.85 0.13 13.55
CA ILE A 111 13.26 1.27 12.84
C ILE A 111 12.83 2.33 13.87
N PRO A 112 13.34 3.58 13.79
CA PRO A 112 12.89 4.65 14.67
C PRO A 112 11.38 4.87 14.53
N LEU A 113 10.66 4.98 15.64
CA LEU A 113 9.20 5.12 15.65
C LEU A 113 8.67 6.24 14.74
N PRO A 114 9.30 7.44 14.63
CA PRO A 114 8.82 8.47 13.70
C PRO A 114 8.89 8.04 12.23
N VAL A 115 9.95 7.33 11.83
CA VAL A 115 10.10 6.78 10.47
C VAL A 115 9.01 5.74 10.22
N ASP A 116 8.83 4.87 11.21
CA ASP A 116 7.86 3.79 11.19
C ASP A 116 6.41 4.28 11.01
N LEU A 117 6.00 5.27 11.82
CA LEU A 117 4.70 5.92 11.69
C LEU A 117 4.53 6.60 10.33
N SER A 118 5.60 7.20 9.79
CA SER A 118 5.55 7.95 8.53
C SER A 118 5.35 7.06 7.31
N ILE A 119 5.78 5.80 7.35
CA ILE A 119 5.64 4.86 6.23
C ILE A 119 4.52 3.83 6.42
N HIS A 120 4.05 3.58 7.65
CA HIS A 120 3.00 2.59 7.92
C HIS A 120 1.66 3.20 8.38
N LEU A 121 1.66 4.35 9.07
CA LEU A 121 0.44 4.91 9.66
C LEU A 121 -0.07 6.15 8.92
N VAL A 122 0.82 7.11 8.63
CA VAL A 122 0.43 8.35 7.94
C VAL A 122 -0.17 8.09 6.55
N PRO A 123 0.38 7.19 5.71
CA PRO A 123 -0.20 6.88 4.40
C PRO A 123 -1.66 6.42 4.50
N ILE A 124 -1.93 5.41 5.34
CA ILE A 124 -3.29 4.87 5.48
C ILE A 124 -4.25 5.88 6.11
N LEU A 125 -3.85 6.61 7.15
CA LEU A 125 -4.73 7.60 7.79
C LEU A 125 -5.10 8.73 6.84
N THR A 126 -4.13 9.26 6.10
CA THR A 126 -4.39 10.36 5.16
C THR A 126 -5.27 9.91 3.99
N LEU A 127 -5.07 8.70 3.47
CA LEU A 127 -5.94 8.13 2.44
C LEU A 127 -7.37 7.86 2.96
N LEU A 128 -7.52 7.40 4.20
CA LEU A 128 -8.84 7.20 4.83
C LEU A 128 -9.56 8.53 5.06
N ILE A 129 -8.87 9.54 5.58
CA ILE A 129 -9.44 10.89 5.78
C ILE A 129 -9.84 11.49 4.43
N GLU A 130 -9.01 11.34 3.40
CA GLU A 130 -9.33 11.80 2.05
C GLU A 130 -10.57 11.06 1.51
N TYR A 131 -10.66 9.75 1.70
CA TYR A 131 -11.78 8.95 1.20
C TYR A 131 -13.10 9.27 1.93
N TYR A 132 -13.13 9.22 3.26
CA TYR A 132 -14.37 9.38 4.03
C TYR A 132 -14.71 10.84 4.37
N GLY A 133 -13.70 11.68 4.55
CA GLY A 133 -13.87 13.06 4.99
C GLY A 133 -13.98 14.08 3.84
N VAL A 134 -13.39 13.79 2.67
CA VAL A 134 -13.31 14.76 1.57
C VAL A 134 -14.11 14.33 0.35
N ARG A 135 -14.07 13.04 -0.03
CA ARG A 135 -14.77 12.59 -1.23
C ARG A 135 -16.27 12.53 -1.01
N LYS A 136 -17.01 13.02 -2.01
CA LYS A 136 -18.48 13.06 -1.99
C LYS A 136 -19.13 11.77 -2.49
N THR A 137 -18.43 11.02 -3.33
CA THR A 137 -18.95 9.82 -3.99
C THR A 137 -18.05 8.63 -3.74
N PRO A 138 -18.64 7.42 -3.60
CA PRO A 138 -17.86 6.20 -3.47
C PRO A 138 -17.08 5.89 -4.75
N PHE A 139 -16.25 4.86 -4.69
CA PHE A 139 -15.54 4.36 -5.86
C PHE A 139 -16.51 3.89 -6.95
N GLN A 140 -16.26 4.36 -8.17
CA GLN A 140 -17.03 4.01 -9.37
C GLN A 140 -16.42 2.80 -10.07
N VAL A 141 -15.10 2.57 -9.93
CA VAL A 141 -14.44 1.36 -10.43
C VAL A 141 -15.13 0.10 -9.90
N SER A 142 -15.26 -0.92 -10.75
CA SER A 142 -15.85 -2.19 -10.35
C SER A 142 -14.93 -2.94 -9.38
N ALA A 143 -15.52 -3.67 -8.44
CA ALA A 143 -14.74 -4.45 -7.49
C ALA A 143 -13.92 -5.54 -8.18
N TYR A 144 -14.43 -6.08 -9.27
CA TYR A 144 -13.75 -7.08 -10.08
C TYR A 144 -12.43 -6.55 -10.67
N VAL A 145 -12.41 -5.31 -11.18
CA VAL A 145 -11.18 -4.68 -11.69
C VAL A 145 -10.14 -4.54 -10.58
N VAL A 146 -10.54 -4.02 -9.42
CA VAL A 146 -9.63 -3.85 -8.28
C VAL A 146 -9.11 -5.20 -7.77
N TRP A 147 -9.97 -6.22 -7.75
CA TRP A 147 -9.61 -7.58 -7.37
C TRP A 147 -8.54 -8.17 -8.32
N ILE A 148 -8.74 -8.06 -9.63
CA ILE A 148 -7.74 -8.51 -10.62
C ILE A 148 -6.42 -7.77 -10.43
N LEU A 149 -6.45 -6.44 -10.30
CA LEU A 149 -5.24 -5.65 -10.13
C LEU A 149 -4.47 -6.05 -8.87
N THR A 150 -5.18 -6.25 -7.76
CA THR A 150 -4.58 -6.69 -6.49
C THR A 150 -3.95 -8.06 -6.64
N PHE A 151 -4.64 -9.00 -7.28
CA PHE A 151 -4.14 -10.35 -7.50
C PHE A 151 -2.89 -10.35 -8.40
N ILE A 152 -2.90 -9.57 -9.48
CA ILE A 152 -1.74 -9.40 -10.35
C ILE A 152 -0.56 -8.82 -9.57
N ILE A 153 -0.78 -7.77 -8.78
CA ILE A 153 0.29 -7.15 -7.97
C ILE A 153 0.84 -8.12 -6.93
N SER A 154 -0.01 -8.93 -6.30
CA SER A 154 0.41 -9.97 -5.36
C SER A 154 1.31 -11.01 -6.04
N ILE A 155 0.94 -11.49 -7.24
CA ILE A 155 1.77 -12.41 -8.02
C ILE A 155 3.09 -11.76 -8.42
N LEU A 156 3.03 -10.54 -8.96
CA LEU A 156 4.21 -9.80 -9.39
C LEU A 156 5.17 -9.54 -8.23
N TYR A 157 4.65 -9.23 -7.05
CA TYR A 157 5.49 -9.04 -5.86
C TYR A 157 6.13 -10.36 -5.41
N ASN A 158 5.40 -11.47 -5.38
CA ASN A 158 5.98 -12.78 -5.06
C ASN A 158 7.08 -13.17 -6.06
N PHE A 159 6.81 -12.99 -7.36
CA PHE A 159 7.80 -13.23 -8.42
C PHE A 159 9.01 -12.32 -8.28
N TRP A 160 8.80 -11.04 -7.98
CA TRP A 160 9.86 -10.06 -7.73
C TRP A 160 10.76 -10.49 -6.57
N LEU A 161 10.19 -10.92 -5.44
CA LEU A 161 10.98 -11.42 -4.31
C LEU A 161 11.82 -12.63 -4.71
N LYS A 162 11.23 -13.62 -5.39
CA LYS A 162 11.96 -14.81 -5.88
C LYS A 162 13.08 -14.45 -6.86
N THR A 163 12.98 -13.31 -7.55
CA THR A 163 13.99 -12.84 -8.50
C THR A 163 15.15 -12.11 -7.82
N ILE A 164 14.87 -11.31 -6.78
CA ILE A 164 15.89 -10.45 -6.16
C ILE A 164 16.54 -11.05 -4.92
N ILE A 165 15.96 -12.12 -4.37
CA ILE A 165 16.42 -12.77 -3.14
C ILE A 165 17.05 -14.11 -3.48
N ASP A 166 18.35 -14.20 -3.24
CA ASP A 166 19.18 -15.36 -3.49
C ASP A 166 19.29 -16.23 -2.22
N VAL A 167 18.24 -17.02 -1.95
CA VAL A 167 18.15 -17.84 -0.74
C VAL A 167 19.23 -18.92 -0.69
N GLU A 168 19.67 -19.44 -1.85
CA GLU A 168 20.74 -20.43 -1.95
C GLU A 168 22.09 -19.89 -1.48
N ASN A 169 22.31 -18.58 -1.61
CA ASN A 169 23.52 -17.90 -1.14
C ASN A 169 23.31 -17.17 0.20
N GLY A 170 22.36 -17.62 1.01
CA GLY A 170 22.18 -17.16 2.39
C GLY A 170 21.39 -15.86 2.55
N GLN A 171 20.75 -15.34 1.49
CA GLN A 171 19.77 -14.27 1.65
C GLN A 171 18.46 -14.80 2.24
N VAL A 172 17.67 -13.90 2.83
CA VAL A 172 16.37 -14.25 3.40
C VAL A 172 15.28 -13.32 2.89
N TYR A 173 14.02 -13.77 2.95
CA TYR A 173 12.88 -12.91 2.68
C TYR A 173 12.79 -11.78 3.72
N PRO A 174 12.32 -10.57 3.36
CA PRO A 174 12.25 -9.44 4.27
C PRO A 174 11.39 -9.68 5.50
N TYR A 175 10.39 -10.56 5.37
CA TYR A 175 9.51 -10.95 6.45
C TYR A 175 9.74 -12.44 6.76
N PRO A 176 10.17 -12.80 7.97
CA PRO A 176 10.35 -14.19 8.38
C PRO A 176 9.15 -15.09 8.09
N PHE A 177 7.92 -14.59 8.18
CA PHE A 177 6.72 -15.37 7.84
C PHE A 177 6.60 -15.77 6.36
N LEU A 178 7.41 -15.18 5.46
CA LEU A 178 7.50 -15.59 4.06
C LEU A 178 8.55 -16.69 3.82
N SER A 179 9.45 -16.93 4.78
CA SER A 179 10.49 -17.97 4.70
C SER A 179 9.97 -19.36 5.07
N ILE A 180 8.69 -19.63 4.76
CA ILE A 180 8.02 -20.92 4.99
C ILE A 180 7.90 -21.68 3.67
N PRO A 181 7.88 -23.03 3.68
CA PRO A 181 7.78 -23.80 2.45
C PRO A 181 6.45 -23.57 1.69
N GLU A 182 6.43 -23.95 0.42
CA GLU A 182 5.18 -24.11 -0.32
C GLU A 182 4.43 -25.36 0.19
N PRO A 183 3.09 -25.36 0.25
CA PRO A 183 2.17 -24.32 -0.25
C PRO A 183 1.82 -23.22 0.77
N GLN A 184 2.43 -23.23 1.97
CA GLN A 184 2.02 -22.32 3.07
C GLN A 184 2.24 -20.85 2.70
N VAL A 185 3.35 -20.51 2.06
CA VAL A 185 3.60 -19.14 1.59
C VAL A 185 2.55 -18.69 0.56
N THR A 186 2.13 -19.58 -0.34
CA THR A 186 1.01 -19.31 -1.26
C THR A 186 -0.29 -19.01 -0.51
N PHE A 187 -0.61 -19.74 0.55
CA PHE A 187 -1.78 -19.44 1.38
C PHE A 187 -1.69 -18.09 2.09
N VAL A 188 -0.50 -17.66 2.51
CA VAL A 188 -0.29 -16.31 3.05
C VAL A 188 -0.63 -15.25 2.00
N PHE A 189 -0.11 -15.37 0.77
CA PHE A 189 -0.42 -14.42 -0.31
C PHE A 189 -1.91 -14.39 -0.68
N VAL A 190 -2.56 -15.56 -0.75
CA VAL A 190 -4.01 -15.65 -1.01
C VAL A 190 -4.81 -15.00 0.12
N GLY A 191 -4.44 -15.26 1.39
CA GLY A 191 -5.09 -14.67 2.56
C GLY A 191 -4.97 -13.15 2.59
N ILE A 192 -3.76 -12.63 2.42
CA ILE A 192 -3.47 -11.19 2.36
C ILE A 192 -4.22 -10.51 1.20
N THR A 193 -4.19 -11.12 0.00
CA THR A 193 -4.93 -10.60 -1.17
C THR A 193 -6.42 -10.56 -0.90
N THR A 194 -6.97 -11.61 -0.29
CA THR A 194 -8.39 -11.69 0.06
C THR A 194 -8.78 -10.60 1.06
N ILE A 195 -7.98 -10.38 2.10
CA ILE A 195 -8.18 -9.28 3.07
C ILE A 195 -8.18 -7.94 2.36
N GLY A 196 -7.22 -7.70 1.46
CA GLY A 196 -7.19 -6.48 0.65
C GLY A 196 -8.49 -6.29 -0.14
N CYS A 197 -8.95 -7.34 -0.84
CA CYS A 197 -10.16 -7.26 -1.63
C CYS A 197 -11.42 -7.01 -0.77
N LEU A 198 -11.52 -7.68 0.38
CA LEU A 198 -12.60 -7.44 1.34
C LEU A 198 -12.57 -6.01 1.89
N SER A 199 -11.39 -5.44 2.13
CA SER A 199 -11.25 -4.05 2.57
C SER A 199 -11.75 -3.07 1.50
N PHE A 200 -11.45 -3.30 0.22
CA PHE A 200 -11.98 -2.47 -0.87
C PHE A 200 -13.52 -2.52 -0.93
N LEU A 201 -14.11 -3.72 -0.78
CA LEU A 201 -15.56 -3.84 -0.71
C LEU A 201 -16.10 -3.07 0.50
N ALA A 202 -15.51 -3.23 1.67
CA ALA A 202 -15.91 -2.50 2.87
C ALA A 202 -15.89 -0.99 2.63
N TYR A 203 -14.85 -0.45 2.00
CA TYR A 203 -14.75 0.96 1.63
C TYR A 203 -15.87 1.39 0.67
N LYS A 204 -16.09 0.61 -0.40
CA LYS A 204 -17.11 0.90 -1.39
C LYS A 204 -18.55 0.86 -0.82
N TYR A 205 -18.81 0.03 0.17
CA TYR A 205 -20.15 -0.12 0.78
C TYR A 205 -20.38 0.77 2.00
N SER A 206 -19.34 1.13 2.75
CA SER A 206 -19.47 1.98 3.95
C SER A 206 -19.32 3.47 3.69
N HIS A 207 -18.88 3.88 2.48
CA HIS A 207 -18.78 5.29 2.13
C HIS A 207 -20.15 5.99 2.21
N PRO A 208 -20.28 7.14 2.91
CA PRO A 208 -21.56 7.79 3.20
C PRO A 208 -22.22 8.46 1.98
N GLY A 209 -21.43 8.78 0.95
CA GLY A 209 -21.91 9.38 -0.28
C GLY A 209 -22.89 8.50 -1.08
N ARG A 210 -23.90 9.13 -1.71
CA ARG A 210 -24.85 8.42 -2.58
C ARG A 210 -24.14 7.86 -3.81
N ARG A 211 -24.52 6.65 -4.23
CA ARG A 211 -24.11 6.10 -5.52
C ARG A 211 -24.78 6.91 -6.62
N THR A 212 -24.02 7.74 -7.31
CA THR A 212 -24.46 8.32 -8.57
C THR A 212 -24.57 7.21 -9.62
N PRO A 213 -25.60 7.24 -10.50
CA PRO A 213 -25.64 6.37 -11.66
C PRO A 213 -24.34 6.50 -12.46
N SER A 214 -23.89 5.41 -13.09
CA SER A 214 -22.67 5.46 -13.89
C SER A 214 -22.76 6.55 -14.98
N LEU A 215 -21.64 7.16 -15.37
CA LEU A 215 -21.58 8.14 -16.48
C LEU A 215 -22.28 7.63 -17.76
N LYS A 216 -22.31 6.32 -17.97
CA LYS A 216 -23.00 5.66 -19.08
C LYS A 216 -24.54 5.74 -18.98
N GLN A 217 -25.08 5.70 -17.77
CA GLN A 217 -26.51 5.84 -17.48
C GLN A 217 -26.98 7.28 -17.52
N GLN A 218 -26.11 8.24 -17.19
CA GLN A 218 -26.43 9.67 -17.28
C GLN A 218 -26.51 10.18 -18.73
N LYS A 219 -25.79 9.54 -19.67
CA LYS A 219 -25.86 9.87 -21.11
C LYS A 219 -27.07 9.26 -21.84
N LEU A 220 -27.88 8.46 -21.15
CA LEU A 220 -29.10 7.81 -21.67
C LEU A 220 -30.39 8.49 -21.16
N GLN A 221 -30.26 9.59 -20.43
CA GLN A 221 -31.34 10.47 -19.97
C GLN A 221 -31.15 11.85 -20.59
#